data_AF-A0A1F7BEQ8-F1
#
_entry.id   AF-A0A1F7BEQ8-F1
#
_cell.length_a   1.000
_cell.length_b   1.000
_cell.length_c   1.000
_cell.angle_alpha   90.00
_cell.angle_beta   90.00
_cell.angle_gamma   90.00
#
_symmetry.space_group_name_H-M   'P 1'
#
loop_
_entity.id
_entity.type
_entity.pdbx_description
1 polymer ?
#
loop_
_entity_poly.entity_id
_entity_poly.type
_entity_poly.pdbx_seq_one_letter_code
_entity_poly.pdbx_strand_id
1 'polypeptide(L)'
;MSELSGSGMGDDDAGGAPPPPRPAARPPRQGGMGGGGSFAQDVHSVTIHARQRTFYIDLKQSGNGKFFKVSEKSRGGQKTTIMFDVEDLDQFIAAFQEMKTKL
;
A
#
# COMPACT_ATOMS: atom_id res chain seq x y z
N MET A 1 -60.55 53.65 -18.07
CA MET A 1 -60.73 54.03 -19.48
C MET A 1 -59.50 53.56 -20.22
N SER A 2 -59.61 52.44 -20.93
CA SER A 2 -59.45 52.37 -22.40
C SER A 2 -58.07 51.77 -22.69
N GLU A 3 -57.82 50.83 -23.59
CA GLU A 3 -58.56 50.16 -24.63
C GLU A 3 -57.78 48.88 -25.01
N LEU A 4 -58.50 47.91 -25.59
CA LEU A 4 -57.98 46.74 -26.27
C LEU A 4 -57.22 47.12 -27.55
N SER A 5 -56.13 46.40 -27.86
CA SER A 5 -55.68 45.97 -29.20
C SER A 5 -54.34 45.23 -29.00
N GLY A 6 -54.10 44.01 -29.45
CA GLY A 6 -54.54 43.37 -30.69
C GLY A 6 -53.39 43.40 -31.70
N SER A 7 -52.93 42.21 -32.12
CA SER A 7 -51.91 41.88 -33.16
C SER A 7 -50.46 42.32 -32.89
N GLY A 8 -49.43 41.49 -32.97
CA GLY A 8 -49.22 40.23 -33.71
C GLY A 8 -48.08 40.47 -34.71
N MET A 9 -46.92 39.86 -34.51
CA MET A 9 -45.91 39.54 -35.54
C MET A 9 -44.66 38.95 -34.87
N GLY A 10 -44.04 37.95 -35.51
CA GLY A 10 -42.64 37.60 -35.25
C GLY A 10 -42.42 36.12 -35.02
N ASP A 11 -42.44 35.35 -36.12
CA ASP A 11 -41.56 34.19 -36.29
C ASP A 11 -40.18 34.47 -35.69
N ASP A 12 -39.57 33.52 -34.97
CA ASP A 12 -38.10 33.32 -34.99
C ASP A 12 -37.70 32.06 -34.19
N ASP A 13 -37.19 31.10 -34.98
CA ASP A 13 -35.95 30.37 -34.75
C ASP A 13 -35.87 29.24 -33.70
N ALA A 14 -35.72 28.04 -34.26
CA ALA A 14 -35.29 26.84 -33.58
C ALA A 14 -33.82 26.97 -33.12
N GLY A 15 -33.60 27.04 -31.81
CA GLY A 15 -32.25 27.14 -31.24
C GLY A 15 -32.07 26.40 -29.92
N GLY A 16 -32.62 25.19 -29.79
CA GLY A 16 -32.39 24.34 -28.61
C GLY A 16 -30.97 23.76 -28.61
N ALA A 17 -30.02 24.47 -27.99
CA ALA A 17 -28.69 23.91 -27.73
C ALA A 17 -28.79 22.70 -26.77
N PRO A 18 -28.15 21.55 -27.06
CA PRO A 18 -28.13 20.44 -26.11
C PRO A 18 -27.26 20.80 -24.89
N PRO A 19 -27.61 20.31 -23.68
CA PRO A 19 -26.80 20.55 -22.49
C PRO A 19 -25.42 19.88 -22.62
N PRO A 20 -24.37 20.44 -21.99
CA PRO A 20 -23.04 19.84 -22.03
C PRO A 20 -23.02 18.47 -21.33
N PRO A 21 -22.15 17.53 -21.76
CA PRO A 21 -22.01 16.24 -21.10
C PRO A 21 -21.43 16.44 -19.69
N ARG A 22 -22.07 15.82 -18.69
CA ARG A 22 -21.59 15.78 -17.31
C ARG A 22 -20.22 15.06 -17.28
N PRO A 23 -19.22 15.56 -16.53
CA PRO A 23 -17.97 14.84 -16.41
C PRO A 23 -18.22 13.48 -15.74
N ALA A 24 -17.73 12.42 -16.37
CA ALA A 24 -17.86 11.04 -15.91
C ALA A 24 -17.38 10.91 -14.46
N ALA A 25 -18.13 10.12 -13.67
CA ALA A 25 -17.76 9.76 -12.31
C ALA A 25 -16.32 9.24 -12.27
N ARG A 26 -15.47 9.91 -11.49
CA ARG A 26 -14.12 9.43 -11.17
C ARG A 26 -14.24 8.00 -10.63
N PRO A 27 -13.44 7.03 -11.12
CA PRO A 27 -13.43 5.71 -10.51
C PRO A 27 -12.98 5.85 -9.05
N PRO A 28 -13.47 4.99 -8.14
CA PRO A 28 -12.96 4.97 -6.78
C PRO A 28 -11.46 4.70 -6.86
N ARG A 29 -10.67 5.58 -6.24
CA ARG A 29 -9.26 5.32 -5.98
C ARG A 29 -9.22 4.02 -5.19
N GLN A 30 -8.87 2.94 -5.89
CA GLN A 30 -8.56 1.66 -5.29
C GLN A 30 -7.51 1.96 -4.22
N GLY A 31 -7.91 1.77 -2.95
CA GLY A 31 -7.00 1.67 -1.84
C GLY A 31 -6.09 0.48 -2.09
N GLY A 32 -5.01 0.73 -2.83
CA GLY A 32 -3.95 -0.23 -3.10
C GLY A 32 -2.94 -0.12 -1.99
N MET A 33 -3.06 -1.04 -1.03
CA MET A 33 -1.97 -1.70 -0.31
C MET A 33 -0.71 -0.89 -0.05
N GLY A 34 -0.43 -0.69 1.25
CA GLY A 34 0.91 -0.37 1.72
C GLY A 34 1.95 -1.31 1.11
N GLY A 35 2.80 -0.73 0.28
CA GLY A 35 3.98 -1.35 -0.28
C GLY A 35 5.01 -0.25 -0.40
N GLY A 36 5.61 0.11 0.74
CA GLY A 36 6.77 1.00 0.75
C GLY A 36 7.76 0.53 -0.31
N GLY A 37 8.23 1.46 -1.12
CA GLY A 37 9.05 1.21 -2.30
C GLY A 37 10.07 0.12 -2.05
N SER A 38 10.16 -0.82 -2.99
CA SER A 38 11.14 -1.91 -2.94
C SER A 38 12.54 -1.33 -3.15
N PHE A 39 13.08 -0.66 -2.13
CA PHE A 39 14.46 -0.16 -2.08
C PHE A 39 15.46 -1.32 -2.02
N ALA A 40 14.97 -2.54 -1.73
CA ALA A 40 15.75 -3.75 -1.71
C ALA A 40 14.99 -4.88 -2.42
N GLN A 41 15.73 -5.72 -3.14
CA GLN A 41 15.26 -6.94 -3.77
C GLN A 41 15.15 -8.05 -2.72
N ASP A 42 14.05 -8.78 -2.73
CA ASP A 42 13.85 -9.95 -1.86
C ASP A 42 14.64 -11.14 -2.42
N VAL A 43 15.59 -11.65 -1.65
CA VAL A 43 16.46 -12.77 -2.04
C VAL A 43 15.86 -14.08 -1.54
N HIS A 44 15.49 -14.11 -0.27
CA HIS A 44 14.90 -15.29 0.36
C HIS A 44 14.06 -14.90 1.57
N SER A 45 13.02 -15.66 1.87
CA SER A 45 12.17 -15.45 3.04
C SER A 45 11.80 -16.77 3.70
N VAL A 46 11.97 -16.84 5.01
CA VAL A 46 11.55 -17.97 5.85
C VAL A 46 10.50 -17.49 6.84
N THR A 47 9.45 -18.28 7.03
CA THR A 47 8.41 -17.99 8.02
C THR A 47 8.32 -19.12 9.05
N ILE A 48 8.38 -18.76 10.32
CA ILE A 48 8.24 -19.69 11.45
C ILE A 48 6.93 -19.39 12.16
N HIS A 49 6.04 -20.38 12.18
CA HIS A 49 4.75 -20.29 12.87
C HIS A 49 4.88 -20.89 14.28
N ALA A 50 4.87 -20.03 15.30
CA ALA A 50 4.80 -20.45 16.70
C ALA A 50 3.37 -20.30 17.24
N ARG A 51 3.12 -20.81 18.45
CA ARG A 51 1.77 -20.89 19.04
C ARG A 51 1.05 -19.54 19.14
N GLN A 52 1.77 -18.47 19.51
CA GLN A 52 1.18 -17.14 19.75
C GLN A 52 1.74 -16.04 18.83
N ARG A 53 2.78 -16.38 18.04
CA ARG A 53 3.59 -15.42 17.29
C ARG A 53 4.03 -16.04 15.97
N THR A 54 4.22 -15.21 14.96
CA THR A 54 4.82 -15.60 13.68
C THR A 54 6.09 -14.80 13.47
N PHE A 55 7.19 -15.49 13.17
CA PHE A 55 8.47 -14.86 12.85
C PHE A 55 8.69 -14.91 11.34
N TYR A 56 9.09 -13.77 10.77
CA TYR A 56 9.47 -13.64 9.37
C TYR A 56 10.95 -13.29 9.32
N ILE A 57 11.74 -14.06 8.59
CA ILE A 57 13.17 -13.86 8.41
C ILE A 57 13.39 -13.64 6.91
N ASP A 58 13.60 -12.40 6.52
CA ASP A 58 13.82 -12.02 5.12
C ASP A 58 15.31 -11.69 4.90
N LEU A 59 15.94 -12.33 3.91
CA LEU A 59 17.20 -11.89 3.34
C LEU A 59 16.89 -10.98 2.14
N LYS A 60 17.35 -9.73 2.21
CA LYS A 60 17.13 -8.71 1.19
C LYS A 60 18.46 -8.19 0.67
N GLN A 61 18.46 -7.68 -0.55
CA GLN A 61 19.61 -7.06 -1.20
C GLN A 61 19.29 -5.62 -1.58
N SER A 62 20.05 -4.67 -1.02
CA SER A 62 20.02 -3.24 -1.34
C SER A 62 21.26 -2.86 -2.17
N GLY A 63 21.33 -1.60 -2.62
CA GLY A 63 22.54 -1.05 -3.26
C GLY A 63 23.78 -1.09 -2.36
N ASN A 64 23.59 -1.13 -1.03
CA ASN A 64 24.66 -1.17 -0.04
C ASN A 64 25.08 -2.60 0.37
N GLY A 65 24.51 -3.64 -0.26
CA GLY A 65 24.78 -5.04 0.08
C GLY A 65 23.55 -5.80 0.56
N LYS A 66 23.77 -6.95 1.19
CA LYS A 66 22.71 -7.84 1.67
C LYS A 66 22.51 -7.67 3.18
N PHE A 67 21.25 -7.71 3.60
CA PHE A 67 20.88 -7.57 5.00
C PHE A 67 19.69 -8.48 5.34
N PHE A 68 19.57 -8.82 6.62
CA PHE A 68 18.44 -9.55 7.15
C PHE A 68 17.42 -8.60 7.77
N LYS A 69 16.14 -8.89 7.54
CA LYS A 69 15.02 -8.28 8.28
C LYS A 69 14.28 -9.38 9.03
N VAL A 70 14.31 -9.30 10.35
CA VAL A 70 13.61 -10.25 11.22
C VAL A 70 12.43 -9.53 11.85
N SER A 71 11.22 -10.02 11.57
CA SER A 71 9.98 -9.47 12.12
C SER A 71 9.28 -10.48 13.01
N GLU A 72 8.85 -10.06 14.19
CA GLU A 72 7.89 -10.79 15.00
C GLU A 72 6.50 -10.17 14.82
N LYS A 73 5.48 -10.98 14.56
CA LYS A 73 4.08 -10.59 14.59
C LYS A 73 3.35 -11.37 15.67
N SER A 74 2.88 -10.67 16.69
CA SER A 74 2.02 -11.22 17.74
C SER A 74 0.57 -11.37 17.26
N ARG A 75 -0.19 -12.31 17.83
CA ARG A 75 -1.62 -12.51 17.51
C ARG A 75 -2.48 -11.26 17.74
N GLY A 76 -2.09 -10.40 18.67
CA GLY A 76 -2.72 -9.10 18.95
C GLY A 76 -2.40 -8.00 17.92
N GLY A 77 -1.76 -8.34 16.80
CA GLY A 77 -1.48 -7.40 15.70
C GLY A 77 -0.19 -6.59 15.86
N GLN A 78 0.40 -6.55 17.06
CA GLN A 78 1.68 -5.89 17.31
C GLN A 78 2.79 -6.57 16.49
N LYS A 79 3.57 -5.74 15.78
CA LYS A 79 4.71 -6.18 14.98
C LYS A 79 5.96 -5.45 15.43
N THR A 80 6.99 -6.19 15.79
CA THR A 80 8.34 -5.67 16.03
C THR A 80 9.27 -6.15 14.93
N THR A 81 10.28 -5.37 14.59
CA THR A 81 11.19 -5.69 13.49
C THR A 81 12.58 -5.18 13.80
N ILE A 82 13.57 -6.01 13.55
CA ILE A 82 14.99 -5.66 13.57
C ILE A 82 15.58 -5.90 12.18
N MET A 83 16.65 -5.17 11.87
CA MET A 83 17.44 -5.36 10.65
C MET A 83 18.92 -5.36 11.04
N PHE A 84 19.69 -6.21 10.39
CA PHE A 84 21.14 -6.30 10.56
C PHE A 84 21.79 -6.78 9.27
N ASP A 85 23.05 -6.43 9.06
CA ASP A 85 23.77 -6.76 7.83
C ASP A 85 24.26 -8.20 7.84
N VAL A 86 24.53 -8.76 6.65
CA VAL A 86 25.03 -10.15 6.53
C VAL A 86 26.35 -10.37 7.28
N GLU A 87 27.15 -9.33 7.47
CA GLU A 87 28.44 -9.39 8.18
C GLU A 87 28.29 -9.83 9.66
N ASP A 88 27.14 -9.54 10.28
CA ASP A 88 26.87 -9.93 11.67
C ASP A 88 26.24 -11.33 11.80
N LEU A 89 25.88 -11.98 10.68
CA LEU A 89 25.13 -13.24 10.69
C LEU A 89 25.84 -14.34 11.49
N ASP A 90 27.15 -14.48 11.32
CA ASP A 90 27.92 -15.52 12.01
C ASP A 90 27.90 -15.32 13.53
N GLN A 91 27.91 -14.07 14.01
CA GLN A 91 27.80 -13.76 15.43
C GLN A 91 26.40 -14.12 15.97
N PHE A 92 25.34 -13.82 15.22
CA PHE A 92 23.98 -14.24 15.58
C PHE A 92 23.86 -15.76 15.65
N ILE A 93 24.39 -16.49 14.66
CA ILE A 93 24.36 -17.96 14.62
C ILE A 93 25.12 -18.53 15.82
N ALA A 94 26.34 -18.05 16.09
CA ALA A 94 27.14 -18.48 17.23
C ALA A 94 26.40 -18.24 18.57
N ALA A 95 25.78 -17.07 18.74
CA ALA A 95 25.01 -16.75 19.93
C ALA A 95 23.80 -17.69 20.11
N PHE A 96 23.05 -17.99 19.03
CA PHE A 96 21.95 -18.94 19.11
C PHE A 96 22.41 -20.37 19.40
N GLN A 97 23.55 -20.79 18.85
CA GLN A 97 24.16 -22.10 19.13
C GLN A 97 24.60 -22.21 20.59
N GLU A 98 25.25 -21.19 21.16
CA GLU A 98 25.62 -21.14 22.57
C GLU A 98 24.38 -21.18 23.48
N MET A 99 23.33 -20.43 23.15
CA MET A 99 22.08 -20.46 23.92
C MET A 99 21.41 -21.83 23.84
N LYS A 100 21.51 -22.53 22.70
CA LYS A 100 20.97 -23.88 22.54
C LYS A 100 21.65 -24.90 23.47
N THR A 101 22.94 -24.76 23.78
CA THR A 101 23.63 -25.69 24.69
C THR A 101 23.19 -25.54 26.16
N LYS A 102 22.46 -24.46 26.48
CA LYS A 102 21.96 -24.18 27.84
C LYS A 102 20.49 -24.60 28.04
N LEU A 103 19.85 -25.15 27.01
CA LEU A 103 18.50 -25.73 27.08
C LEU A 103 18.58 -27.19 27.54
#